data_AF-A0A369I840-F1
#
_entry.id   AF-A0A369I840-F1
#
_cell.length_a   1.000
_cell.length_b   1.000
_cell.length_c   1.000
_cell.angle_alpha   90.00
_cell.angle_beta   90.00
_cell.angle_gamma   90.00
#
_symmetry.space_group_name_H-M   'P 1'
#
loop_
_entity.id
_entity.type
_entity.pdbx_description
1 polymer ?
#
loop_
_entity_poly.entity_id
_entity_poly.type
_entity_poly.pdbx_seq_one_letter_code
_entity_poly.pdbx_strand_id
1 'polypeptide(L)'
;MKTVLSALLLFSVQLFAQNNKNLARVQRLDGVEVYILAEPLREYETMTSVTTGVKAESILTGGLFNESITDKVLQYIRRARKQGAMFDAVLYSGGKSIVTIRFTGKPSEKTKGIARARQLEGVDVYILSEPLKDYETIISSGNNLKWKSYLTGGLVNNSIEEDMAGFIKKMRSSGVNMDGLIYSGGKSAISFRYRQ
;
A
#
# COMPACT_ATOMS: atom_id res chain seq x y z
N MET A 1 -40.90 37.48 10.10
CA MET A 1 -39.43 37.43 10.09
C MET A 1 -39.01 36.01 10.45
N LYS A 2 -38.44 35.25 9.52
CA LYS A 2 -37.90 33.90 9.77
C LYS A 2 -36.42 33.93 9.43
N THR A 3 -35.56 33.95 10.45
CA THR A 3 -34.11 33.82 10.32
C THR A 3 -33.77 32.37 10.03
N VAL A 4 -33.27 32.10 8.82
CA VAL A 4 -32.68 30.81 8.44
C VAL A 4 -31.26 30.79 9.00
N LEU A 5 -31.02 29.96 10.00
CA LEU A 5 -29.71 29.74 10.59
C LEU A 5 -28.98 28.66 9.76
N SER A 6 -28.15 29.09 8.81
CA SER A 6 -27.25 28.18 8.08
C SER A 6 -26.14 27.70 8.99
N ALA A 7 -26.22 26.45 9.45
CA ALA A 7 -25.12 25.77 10.12
C ALA A 7 -24.09 25.32 9.06
N LEU A 8 -23.01 26.08 8.92
CA LEU A 8 -21.85 25.73 8.10
C LEU A 8 -21.08 24.60 8.80
N LEU A 9 -21.31 23.36 8.39
CA LEU A 9 -20.54 22.19 8.80
C LEU A 9 -19.11 22.31 8.24
N LEU A 10 -18.21 22.86 9.06
CA LEU A 10 -16.78 22.82 8.83
C LEU A 10 -16.31 21.37 8.95
N PHE A 11 -16.21 20.67 7.83
CA PHE A 11 -15.52 19.38 7.74
C PHE A 11 -14.04 19.65 8.01
N SER A 12 -13.61 19.46 9.26
CA SER A 12 -12.22 19.57 9.67
C SER A 12 -11.41 18.49 8.95
N VAL A 13 -10.70 18.89 7.89
CA VAL A 13 -9.61 18.09 7.32
C VAL A 13 -8.58 17.93 8.44
N GLN A 14 -8.50 16.74 9.02
CA GLN A 14 -7.42 16.41 9.94
C GLN A 14 -6.12 16.37 9.13
N LEU A 15 -5.43 17.51 9.06
CA LEU A 15 -4.05 17.59 8.61
C LEU A 15 -3.20 16.84 9.63
N PHE A 16 -2.97 15.55 9.39
CA PHE A 16 -2.03 14.76 10.16
C PHE A 16 -0.64 15.39 10.04
N ALA A 17 -0.06 15.77 11.19
CA ALA A 17 1.25 16.37 11.31
C ALA A 17 2.30 15.59 10.48
N GLN A 18 3.05 16.31 9.66
CA GLN A 18 4.11 15.79 8.81
C GLN A 18 5.29 15.25 9.64
N ASN A 19 5.18 14.03 10.14
CA ASN A 19 6.36 13.29 10.59
C ASN A 19 7.00 12.65 9.35
N ASN A 20 8.24 13.03 9.01
CA ASN A 20 9.03 12.44 7.90
C ASN A 20 9.58 11.05 8.25
N LYS A 21 8.91 10.33 9.16
CA LYS A 21 9.26 8.96 9.49
C LYS A 21 8.74 8.04 8.38
N ASN A 22 9.32 6.83 8.32
CA ASN A 22 8.91 5.71 7.48
C ASN A 22 8.58 6.02 6.01
N LEU A 23 9.39 6.89 5.40
CA LEU A 23 9.26 7.21 3.98
C LEU A 23 9.72 6.04 3.10
N ALA A 24 9.03 5.88 1.98
CA ALA A 24 9.21 4.82 1.01
C ALA A 24 9.36 5.37 -0.40
N ARG A 25 10.24 4.77 -1.20
CA ARG A 25 10.23 4.91 -2.66
C ARG A 25 9.32 3.84 -3.23
N VAL A 26 8.25 4.25 -3.93
CA VAL A 26 7.31 3.31 -4.53
C VAL A 26 7.81 2.82 -5.88
N GLN A 27 7.51 1.56 -6.18
CA GLN A 27 7.78 1.01 -7.50
C GLN A 27 6.64 1.33 -8.48
N ARG A 28 6.92 1.11 -9.76
CA ARG A 28 5.94 1.23 -10.83
C ARG A 28 5.61 -0.12 -11.43
N LEU A 29 4.32 -0.35 -11.68
CA LEU A 29 3.85 -1.46 -12.50
C LEU A 29 3.28 -0.90 -13.79
N ASP A 30 3.77 -1.37 -14.94
CA ASP A 30 3.32 -0.89 -16.26
C ASP A 30 3.40 0.66 -16.39
N GLY A 31 4.43 1.26 -15.79
CA GLY A 31 4.63 2.71 -15.77
C GLY A 31 3.73 3.50 -14.80
N VAL A 32 2.87 2.83 -14.02
CA VAL A 32 1.99 3.45 -13.02
C VAL A 32 2.60 3.33 -11.63
N GLU A 33 2.59 4.39 -10.84
CA GLU A 33 3.00 4.35 -9.43
C GLU A 33 1.98 3.55 -8.60
N VAL A 34 2.46 2.59 -7.80
CA VAL A 34 1.62 1.66 -7.04
C VAL A 34 1.90 1.82 -5.55
N TYR A 35 0.85 2.15 -4.80
CA TYR A 35 0.89 2.42 -3.37
C TYR A 35 0.12 1.32 -2.64
N ILE A 36 0.82 0.40 -1.97
CA ILE A 36 0.20 -0.70 -1.21
C ILE A 36 0.58 -0.55 0.26
N LEU A 37 -0.42 -0.36 1.13
CA LEU A 37 -0.22 0.01 2.54
C LEU A 37 0.74 1.20 2.71
N ALA A 38 0.69 2.14 1.78
CA ALA A 38 1.49 3.35 1.79
C ALA A 38 0.65 4.51 1.25
N GLU A 39 0.84 5.70 1.83
CA GLU A 39 0.12 6.92 1.44
C GLU A 39 1.02 7.81 0.58
N PRO A 40 0.62 8.20 -0.63
CA PRO A 40 1.39 9.17 -1.43
C PRO A 40 1.64 10.47 -0.66
N LEU A 41 2.87 11.00 -0.72
CA LEU A 41 3.16 12.34 -0.17
C LEU A 41 2.71 13.47 -1.09
N ARG A 42 2.54 13.17 -2.39
CA ARG A 42 2.05 14.13 -3.37
C ARG A 42 0.54 14.24 -3.23
N GLU A 43 0.00 15.45 -3.18
CA GLU A 43 -1.44 15.67 -3.15
C GLU A 43 -2.14 15.00 -4.35
N TYR A 44 -3.27 14.36 -4.07
CA TYR A 44 -4.06 13.63 -5.03
C TYR A 44 -5.55 13.66 -4.71
N GLU A 45 -6.35 13.34 -5.71
CA GLU A 45 -7.77 13.02 -5.56
C GLU A 45 -7.99 11.55 -5.88
N THR A 46 -8.88 10.90 -5.13
CA THR A 46 -9.33 9.55 -5.46
C THR A 46 -10.37 9.65 -6.58
N MET A 47 -10.18 8.85 -7.61
CA MET A 47 -11.13 8.83 -8.71
C MET A 47 -12.25 7.86 -8.34
N THR A 48 -13.38 8.38 -7.88
CA THR A 48 -14.62 7.62 -7.85
C THR A 48 -14.99 7.33 -9.30
N SER A 49 -15.17 6.06 -9.62
CA SER A 49 -15.49 5.58 -10.98
C SER A 49 -16.86 6.12 -11.41
N VAL A 50 -16.91 7.34 -11.95
CA VAL A 50 -18.16 7.97 -12.43
C VAL A 50 -18.26 7.94 -13.96
N THR A 51 -17.18 7.66 -14.69
CA THR A 51 -17.22 7.72 -16.17
C THR A 51 -17.33 6.37 -16.88
N THR A 52 -17.03 5.23 -16.23
CA THR A 52 -16.93 3.93 -16.93
C THR A 52 -17.81 2.80 -16.36
N GLY A 53 -18.60 3.04 -15.31
CA GLY A 53 -19.49 2.00 -14.73
C GLY A 53 -18.75 0.81 -14.10
N VAL A 54 -17.42 0.88 -13.99
CA VAL A 54 -16.62 -0.16 -13.37
C VAL A 54 -16.65 0.10 -11.87
N LYS A 55 -17.54 -0.59 -11.16
CA LYS A 55 -17.52 -0.63 -9.69
C LYS A 55 -16.11 -1.06 -9.24
N ALA A 56 -15.47 -0.22 -8.44
CA ALA A 56 -14.14 -0.45 -7.86
C ALA A 56 -14.08 -1.69 -6.92
N GLU A 57 -15.21 -2.36 -6.71
CA GLU A 57 -15.37 -3.38 -5.66
C GLU A 57 -15.25 -4.82 -6.18
N SER A 58 -15.48 -5.11 -7.47
CA SER A 58 -15.67 -6.51 -7.94
C SER A 58 -14.49 -7.13 -8.72
N ILE A 59 -13.26 -6.63 -8.59
CA ILE A 59 -12.10 -7.26 -9.25
C ILE A 59 -11.35 -8.23 -8.31
N LEU A 60 -11.56 -8.16 -7.00
CA LEU A 60 -10.88 -9.03 -6.04
C LEU A 60 -11.53 -10.39 -5.81
N THR A 61 -12.76 -10.61 -6.29
CA THR A 61 -13.54 -11.83 -6.00
C THR A 61 -13.69 -12.79 -7.19
N GLY A 62 -13.20 -12.43 -8.38
CA GLY A 62 -13.50 -13.13 -9.62
C GLY A 62 -12.28 -13.76 -10.29
N GLY A 63 -11.91 -14.97 -9.84
CA GLY A 63 -11.21 -15.95 -10.68
C GLY A 63 -9.68 -15.85 -10.71
N LEU A 64 -9.05 -16.47 -9.71
CA LEU A 64 -7.84 -17.32 -9.79
C LEU A 64 -7.35 -17.48 -8.34
N PHE A 65 -7.71 -18.60 -7.71
CA PHE A 65 -7.05 -19.03 -6.48
C PHE A 65 -5.56 -19.13 -6.80
N ASN A 66 -4.70 -18.41 -6.06
CA ASN A 66 -3.22 -18.39 -6.14
C ASN A 66 -2.51 -17.20 -6.83
N GLU A 67 -3.18 -16.05 -7.10
CA GLU A 67 -2.50 -14.84 -7.60
C GLU A 67 -1.94 -13.93 -6.50
N SER A 68 -0.75 -13.35 -6.74
CA SER A 68 -0.13 -12.40 -5.83
C SER A 68 -0.83 -11.03 -5.87
N ILE A 69 -0.64 -10.22 -4.82
CA ILE A 69 -1.15 -8.84 -4.78
C ILE A 69 -0.65 -8.00 -5.97
N THR A 70 0.58 -8.22 -6.39
CA THR A 70 1.20 -7.55 -7.55
C THR A 70 0.46 -7.89 -8.83
N ASP A 71 0.12 -9.16 -9.02
CA ASP A 71 -0.59 -9.62 -10.22
C ASP A 71 -2.00 -9.03 -10.27
N LYS A 72 -2.70 -9.03 -9.14
CA LYS A 72 -4.03 -8.41 -9.00
C LYS A 72 -4.01 -6.91 -9.34
N VAL A 73 -3.02 -6.17 -8.81
CA VAL A 73 -2.86 -4.74 -9.12
C VAL A 73 -2.50 -4.51 -10.60
N LEU A 74 -1.61 -5.32 -11.16
CA LEU A 74 -1.23 -5.22 -12.57
C LEU A 74 -2.42 -5.51 -13.50
N GLN A 75 -3.23 -6.53 -13.20
CA GLN A 75 -4.45 -6.83 -13.94
C GLN A 75 -5.46 -5.70 -13.87
N TYR A 76 -5.63 -5.10 -12.68
CA TYR A 76 -6.47 -3.92 -12.50
C TYR A 76 -6.00 -2.77 -13.40
N ILE A 77 -4.71 -2.41 -13.38
CA ILE A 77 -4.12 -1.35 -14.20
C ILE A 77 -4.42 -1.59 -15.69
N ARG A 78 -4.16 -2.82 -16.17
CA ARG A 78 -4.39 -3.18 -17.57
C ARG A 78 -5.86 -3.11 -17.96
N ARG A 79 -6.78 -3.57 -17.09
CA ARG A 79 -8.22 -3.51 -17.34
C ARG A 79 -8.71 -2.06 -17.38
N ALA A 80 -8.33 -1.25 -16.40
CA ALA A 80 -8.70 0.16 -16.33
C ALA A 80 -8.24 0.94 -17.57
N ARG A 81 -6.99 0.73 -18.02
CA ARG A 81 -6.47 1.33 -19.26
C ARG A 81 -7.21 0.86 -20.51
N LYS A 82 -7.49 -0.45 -20.64
CA LYS A 82 -8.31 -0.99 -21.74
C LYS A 82 -9.71 -0.38 -21.79
N GLN A 83 -10.24 0.04 -20.65
CA GLN A 83 -11.54 0.72 -20.52
C GLN A 83 -11.44 2.25 -20.67
N GLY A 84 -10.27 2.79 -21.04
CA GLY A 84 -10.06 4.21 -21.27
C GLY A 84 -9.92 5.06 -20.01
N ALA A 85 -9.74 4.46 -18.82
CA ALA A 85 -9.54 5.22 -17.60
C ALA A 85 -8.20 5.98 -17.63
N MET A 86 -8.23 7.26 -17.29
CA MET A 86 -7.05 8.12 -17.21
C MET A 86 -6.70 8.41 -15.75
N PHE A 87 -5.62 7.84 -15.26
CA PHE A 87 -5.15 7.97 -13.89
C PHE A 87 -3.62 7.98 -13.84
N ASP A 88 -3.06 8.56 -12.78
CA ASP A 88 -1.61 8.67 -12.61
C ASP A 88 -1.04 7.52 -11.80
N ALA A 89 -1.81 7.03 -10.83
CA ALA A 89 -1.37 6.05 -9.86
C ALA A 89 -2.53 5.19 -9.34
N VAL A 90 -2.16 4.14 -8.61
CA VAL A 90 -3.09 3.23 -7.95
C VAL A 90 -2.79 3.14 -6.46
N LEU A 91 -3.82 3.24 -5.64
CA LEU A 91 -3.77 3.07 -4.19
C LEU A 91 -4.52 1.81 -3.79
N TYR A 92 -3.83 0.89 -3.11
CA TYR A 92 -4.41 -0.29 -2.49
C TYR A 92 -4.77 0.04 -1.04
N SER A 93 -6.04 0.35 -0.80
CA SER A 93 -6.55 0.87 0.47
C SER A 93 -7.25 -0.20 1.31
N GLY A 94 -7.08 -0.09 2.63
CA GLY A 94 -7.78 -0.92 3.64
C GLY A 94 -7.52 -2.41 3.51
N GLY A 95 -6.41 -2.80 2.90
CA GLY A 95 -6.05 -4.19 2.68
C GLY A 95 -6.96 -4.94 1.69
N LYS A 96 -7.98 -4.31 1.12
CA LYS A 96 -9.12 -4.99 0.45
C LYS A 96 -9.62 -4.31 -0.82
N SER A 97 -9.12 -3.13 -1.19
CA SER A 97 -9.65 -2.38 -2.32
C SER A 97 -8.55 -1.69 -3.12
N ILE A 98 -8.77 -1.60 -4.43
CA ILE A 98 -7.89 -0.87 -5.36
C ILE A 98 -8.66 0.35 -5.86
N VAL A 99 -8.09 1.53 -5.70
CA VAL A 99 -8.62 2.77 -6.26
C VAL A 99 -7.57 3.44 -7.15
N THR A 100 -8.02 4.08 -8.23
CA THR A 100 -7.16 4.95 -9.04
C THR A 100 -7.11 6.34 -8.41
N ILE A 101 -5.97 7.01 -8.58
CA ILE A 101 -5.79 8.38 -8.12
C ILE A 101 -5.24 9.26 -9.25
N ARG A 102 -5.52 10.55 -9.14
CA ARG A 102 -4.93 11.60 -9.97
C ARG A 102 -4.18 12.59 -9.09
N PHE A 103 -2.94 12.90 -9.44
CA PHE A 103 -2.16 13.85 -8.66
C PHE A 103 -2.58 15.27 -8.97
N THR A 104 -2.87 16.04 -7.92
CA THR A 104 -3.23 17.45 -8.00
C THR A 104 -2.03 18.35 -7.70
N GLY A 105 -1.09 17.87 -6.87
CA GLY A 105 0.14 18.59 -6.54
C GLY A 105 1.18 18.53 -7.67
N LYS A 106 2.10 19.50 -7.72
CA LYS A 106 3.26 19.44 -8.65
C LYS A 106 4.26 18.37 -8.19
N PRO A 107 4.88 17.61 -9.14
CA PRO A 107 5.90 16.64 -8.77
C PRO A 107 7.17 17.37 -8.30
N SER A 108 7.78 16.86 -7.24
CA SER A 108 9.08 17.30 -6.74
C SER A 108 9.92 16.08 -6.32
N GLU A 109 11.22 16.24 -6.13
CA GLU A 109 12.09 15.18 -5.61
C GLU A 109 11.62 14.61 -4.26
N LYS A 110 10.88 15.42 -3.47
CA LYS A 110 10.36 15.01 -2.16
C LYS A 110 9.01 14.27 -2.23
N THR A 111 8.31 14.36 -3.36
CA THR A 111 6.91 13.89 -3.46
C THR A 111 6.68 12.89 -4.59
N LYS A 112 7.46 12.95 -5.66
CA LYS A 112 7.32 12.08 -6.84
C LYS A 112 7.77 10.66 -6.50
N GLY A 113 6.86 9.69 -6.61
CA GLY A 113 7.15 8.30 -6.25
C GLY A 113 7.55 8.11 -4.78
N ILE A 114 7.22 9.07 -3.90
CA ILE A 114 7.48 8.96 -2.46
C ILE A 114 6.15 8.76 -1.73
N ALA A 115 6.15 7.81 -0.80
CA ALA A 115 5.02 7.51 0.06
C ALA A 115 5.44 7.45 1.52
N ARG A 116 4.47 7.56 2.42
CA ARG A 116 4.62 7.19 3.82
C ARG A 116 4.11 5.77 4.01
N ALA A 117 4.98 4.85 4.42
CA ALA A 117 4.58 3.48 4.71
C ALA A 117 3.64 3.44 5.92
N ARG A 118 2.68 2.51 5.93
CA ARG A 118 1.87 2.24 7.12
C ARG A 118 2.66 1.42 8.12
N GLN A 119 2.36 1.65 9.38
CA GLN A 119 2.87 0.85 10.47
C GLN A 119 1.82 -0.18 10.88
N LEU A 120 2.21 -1.44 10.96
CA LEU A 120 1.38 -2.53 11.50
C LEU A 120 2.08 -3.09 12.73
N GLU A 121 1.37 -3.16 13.84
CA GLU A 121 1.91 -3.68 15.10
C GLU A 121 3.21 -2.98 15.54
N GLY A 122 3.41 -1.70 15.19
CA GLY A 122 4.67 -0.99 15.50
C GLY A 122 5.84 -1.27 14.55
N VAL A 123 5.61 -1.98 13.44
CA VAL A 123 6.61 -2.27 12.40
C VAL A 123 6.24 -1.54 11.11
N ASP A 124 7.19 -0.87 10.48
CA ASP A 124 6.97 -0.21 9.19
C ASP A 124 6.87 -1.24 8.06
N VAL A 125 5.77 -1.21 7.29
CA VAL A 125 5.48 -2.22 6.27
C VAL A 125 5.59 -1.62 4.86
N TYR A 126 6.51 -2.16 4.07
CA TYR A 126 6.82 -1.74 2.72
C TYR A 126 6.39 -2.82 1.74
N ILE A 127 5.27 -2.61 1.04
CA ILE A 127 4.83 -3.52 -0.02
C ILE A 127 5.09 -2.86 -1.37
N LEU A 128 5.81 -3.56 -2.23
CA LEU A 128 6.19 -3.05 -3.56
C LEU A 128 6.84 -1.66 -3.50
N SER A 129 7.61 -1.43 -2.45
CA SER A 129 8.28 -0.17 -2.14
C SER A 129 9.52 -0.45 -1.28
N GLU A 130 10.42 0.52 -1.21
CA GLU A 130 11.68 0.42 -0.45
C GLU A 130 11.80 1.57 0.55
N PRO A 131 12.29 1.33 1.78
CA PRO A 131 12.53 2.40 2.74
C PRO A 131 13.59 3.37 2.21
N LEU A 132 13.37 4.67 2.41
CA LEU A 132 14.38 5.69 2.09
C LEU A 132 15.50 5.76 3.13
N LYS A 133 15.24 5.31 4.36
CA LYS A 133 16.22 5.27 5.43
C LYS A 133 17.04 4.00 5.33
N ASP A 134 18.36 4.12 5.51
CA ASP A 134 19.28 2.99 5.52
C ASP A 134 18.93 1.97 6.60
N TYR A 135 19.16 0.69 6.26
CA TYR A 135 18.81 -0.43 7.11
C TYR A 135 19.83 -1.56 7.02
N GLU A 136 19.78 -2.44 8.01
CA GLU A 136 20.43 -3.74 8.00
C GLU A 136 19.37 -4.84 7.88
N THR A 137 19.61 -5.79 6.98
CA THR A 137 18.73 -6.97 6.88
C THR A 137 18.97 -7.86 8.06
N ILE A 138 17.91 -8.17 8.81
CA ILE A 138 17.98 -9.12 9.92
C ILE A 138 17.83 -10.53 9.35
N ILE A 139 16.76 -10.77 8.60
CA ILE A 139 16.42 -12.05 7.99
C ILE A 139 15.74 -11.80 6.63
N SER A 140 16.08 -12.62 5.64
CA SER A 140 15.43 -12.65 4.32
C SER A 140 14.83 -14.04 4.05
N SER A 141 13.61 -14.08 3.51
CA SER A 141 12.93 -15.33 3.14
C SER A 141 13.70 -16.16 2.09
N GLY A 142 14.64 -15.56 1.36
CA GLY A 142 15.52 -16.29 0.44
C GLY A 142 16.38 -17.36 1.12
N ASN A 143 16.79 -17.12 2.36
CA ASN A 143 17.73 -17.95 3.12
C ASN A 143 17.09 -18.82 4.20
N ASN A 144 15.78 -18.70 4.47
CA ASN A 144 15.10 -19.41 5.55
C ASN A 144 13.81 -20.11 5.08
N LEU A 145 13.84 -21.44 4.99
CA LEU A 145 12.76 -22.28 4.43
C LEU A 145 11.42 -22.08 5.16
N LYS A 146 11.47 -21.81 6.48
CA LYS A 146 10.28 -21.54 7.31
C LYS A 146 9.55 -20.26 6.90
N TRP A 147 10.27 -19.25 6.42
CA TRP A 147 9.70 -17.97 6.00
C TRP A 147 8.96 -18.05 4.66
N LYS A 148 9.51 -18.82 3.70
CA LYS A 148 8.80 -19.08 2.43
C LYS A 148 7.45 -19.72 2.70
N SER A 149 7.40 -20.74 3.56
CA SER A 149 6.16 -21.42 3.92
C SER A 149 5.10 -20.51 4.57
N TYR A 150 5.49 -19.50 5.35
CA TYR A 150 4.54 -18.56 5.94
C TYR A 150 4.02 -17.51 4.96
N LEU A 151 4.86 -17.07 4.01
CA LEU A 151 4.43 -16.15 2.96
C LEU A 151 3.58 -16.85 1.89
N THR A 152 3.91 -18.10 1.54
CA THR A 152 3.17 -18.85 0.51
C THR A 152 1.97 -19.61 1.04
N GLY A 153 1.97 -20.00 2.32
CA GLY A 153 0.86 -20.71 2.97
C GLY A 153 -0.06 -19.83 3.82
N GLY A 154 0.26 -18.54 3.97
CA GLY A 154 -0.42 -17.62 4.91
C GLY A 154 -1.04 -16.38 4.28
N LEU A 155 -0.90 -16.14 2.97
CA LEU A 155 -1.64 -15.10 2.25
C LEU A 155 -2.98 -15.67 1.74
N VAL A 156 -3.75 -16.23 2.67
CA VAL A 156 -4.99 -16.96 2.35
C VAL A 156 -6.21 -16.09 2.64
N ASN A 157 -6.02 -14.94 3.30
CA ASN A 157 -7.11 -14.02 3.58
C ASN A 157 -7.29 -13.01 2.44
N ASN A 158 -8.50 -12.45 2.35
CA ASN A 158 -8.79 -11.36 1.42
C ASN A 158 -8.10 -10.02 1.80
N SER A 159 -7.23 -10.01 2.82
CA SER A 159 -6.65 -8.80 3.42
C SER A 159 -5.15 -8.92 3.63
N ILE A 160 -4.36 -8.23 2.78
CA ILE A 160 -2.90 -8.18 2.92
C ILE A 160 -2.47 -7.55 4.25
N GLU A 161 -3.29 -6.65 4.81
CA GLU A 161 -3.03 -6.01 6.10
C GLU A 161 -3.08 -7.03 7.24
N GLU A 162 -4.12 -7.88 7.27
CA GLU A 162 -4.28 -8.92 8.27
C GLU A 162 -3.16 -9.96 8.16
N ASP A 163 -2.79 -10.34 6.93
CA ASP A 163 -1.72 -11.31 6.71
C ASP A 163 -0.35 -10.77 7.15
N MET A 164 -0.03 -9.51 6.85
CA MET A 164 1.21 -8.88 7.31
C MET A 164 1.24 -8.71 8.82
N ALA A 165 0.12 -8.32 9.45
CA ALA A 165 0.03 -8.23 10.91
C ALA A 165 0.21 -9.60 11.57
N GLY A 166 -0.41 -10.65 11.03
CA GLY A 166 -0.24 -12.02 11.50
C GLY A 166 1.20 -12.51 11.36
N PHE A 167 1.84 -12.22 10.23
CA PHE A 167 3.26 -12.50 10.00
C PHE A 167 4.14 -11.80 11.03
N ILE A 168 3.96 -10.49 11.26
CA ILE A 168 4.74 -9.71 12.23
C ILE A 168 4.59 -10.29 13.65
N LYS A 169 3.35 -10.60 14.09
CA LYS A 169 3.09 -11.20 15.40
C LYS A 169 3.86 -12.51 15.57
N LYS A 170 3.77 -13.39 14.58
CA LYS A 170 4.47 -14.69 14.60
C LYS A 170 5.99 -14.55 14.68
N MET A 171 6.53 -13.57 13.96
CA MET A 171 7.97 -13.29 13.97
C MET A 171 8.44 -12.82 15.34
N ARG A 172 7.67 -11.94 16.00
CA ARG A 172 7.94 -11.52 17.38
C ARG A 172 7.84 -12.66 18.37
N SER A 173 6.83 -13.51 18.27
CA SER A 173 6.71 -14.72 19.10
C SER A 173 7.88 -15.69 18.90
N SER A 174 8.57 -15.61 17.75
CA SER A 174 9.79 -16.38 17.45
C SER A 174 11.07 -15.66 17.85
N GLY A 175 10.99 -14.54 18.59
CA GLY A 175 12.13 -13.79 19.09
C GLY A 175 12.74 -12.77 18.11
N VAL A 176 12.12 -12.53 16.95
CA VAL A 176 12.66 -11.57 15.96
C VAL A 176 12.17 -10.16 16.27
N ASN A 177 13.11 -9.28 16.60
CA ASN A 177 12.86 -7.86 16.80
C ASN A 177 13.27 -7.05 15.56
N MET A 178 12.29 -6.47 14.87
CA MET A 178 12.45 -5.75 13.60
C MET A 178 11.79 -4.37 13.67
N ASP A 179 12.38 -3.40 12.95
CA ASP A 179 11.79 -2.06 12.78
C ASP A 179 10.89 -2.01 11.55
N GLY A 180 11.20 -2.80 10.53
CA GLY A 180 10.42 -2.82 9.29
C GLY A 180 10.45 -4.15 8.55
N LEU A 181 9.52 -4.26 7.62
CA LEU A 181 9.29 -5.41 6.76
C LEU A 181 9.14 -4.95 5.31
N ILE A 182 9.97 -5.46 4.41
CA ILE A 182 9.80 -5.30 2.96
C ILE A 182 9.18 -6.56 2.39
N TYR A 183 8.11 -6.42 1.62
CA TYR A 183 7.43 -7.51 0.94
C TYR A 183 7.36 -7.22 -0.57
N SER A 184 8.05 -8.05 -1.34
CA SER A 184 8.13 -7.94 -2.81
C SER A 184 6.97 -8.65 -3.50
N GLY A 185 5.76 -8.47 -2.97
CA GLY A 185 4.51 -8.73 -3.68
C GLY A 185 4.35 -10.17 -4.21
N GLY A 186 4.68 -11.17 -3.41
CA GLY A 186 4.45 -12.60 -3.71
C GLY A 186 5.69 -13.48 -3.58
N LYS A 187 6.88 -12.88 -3.68
CA LYS A 187 8.13 -13.64 -3.93
C LYS A 187 9.07 -13.70 -2.74
N SER A 188 9.13 -12.64 -1.94
CA SER A 188 10.03 -12.55 -0.79
C SER A 188 9.55 -11.56 0.26
N ALA A 189 9.98 -11.79 1.50
CA ALA A 189 9.92 -10.80 2.57
C ALA A 189 11.28 -10.67 3.25
N ILE A 190 11.61 -9.45 3.65
CA ILE A 190 12.85 -9.08 4.33
C ILE A 190 12.47 -8.31 5.59
N SER A 191 12.81 -8.83 6.77
CA SER A 191 12.77 -7.99 7.98
C SER A 191 14.09 -7.26 8.13
N PHE A 192 14.01 -6.01 8.58
CA PHE A 192 15.19 -5.17 8.76
C PHE A 192 15.12 -4.35 10.06
N ARG A 193 16.27 -3.80 10.44
CA ARG A 193 16.39 -2.74 11.45
C ARG A 193 16.95 -1.50 10.78
N TYR A 194 16.48 -0.31 11.14
CA TYR A 194 17.10 0.90 10.63
C TYR A 194 18.51 1.05 11.20
N ARG A 195 19.43 1.55 10.37
CA ARG A 195 20.71 2.02 10.89
C ARG A 195 20.47 3.27 11.75
N GLN A 196 21.20 3.35 12.85
CA GLN A 196 21.21 4.53 13.71
C GLN A 196 21.98 5.65 13.04
#